data_AF-A0A7S1ZVT5-F1
#
_entry.id   AF-A0A7S1ZVT5-F1
#
_cell.length_a   1.000
_cell.length_b   1.000
_cell.length_c   1.000
_cell.angle_alpha   90.00
_cell.angle_beta   90.00
_cell.angle_gamma   90.00
#
_symmetry.space_group_name_H-M   'P 1'
#
loop_
_entity.id
_entity.type
_entity.pdbx_description
1 polymer ?
#
loop_
_entity_poly.entity_id
_entity_poly.type
_entity_poly.pdbx_seq_one_letter_code
_entity_poly.pdbx_strand_id
1 'polypeptide(L)'
;ITNLVTDKEIKNFLFISCLRDDEVKNSHPLGAKLYEMETRSVVVTKIEVTNIKKEEINALISDAFHLSEPFAIAVTDIVHQRTNGNIFSITRFLQSLCDEGLLQWSSVSNSWEINVKSIEAEFVPDDSVGMLVRKIL
;
A
#
# COMPACT_ATOMS: atom_id res chain seq x y z
N ILE A 1 9.01 -9.59 -26.67
CA ILE A 1 9.18 -10.39 -25.44
C ILE A 1 9.18 -11.89 -25.73
N THR A 2 8.14 -12.49 -26.32
CA THR A 2 8.06 -13.94 -26.59
C THR A 2 9.29 -14.51 -27.26
N ASN A 3 9.80 -13.87 -28.32
CA ASN A 3 11.02 -14.33 -29.00
C ASN A 3 12.21 -14.45 -28.06
N LEU A 4 12.38 -13.51 -27.11
CA LEU A 4 13.48 -13.54 -26.14
C LEU A 4 13.32 -14.66 -25.11
N VAL A 5 12.09 -14.90 -24.63
CA VAL A 5 11.83 -15.93 -23.59
C VAL A 5 11.84 -17.35 -24.17
N THR A 6 11.66 -17.49 -25.48
CA THR A 6 11.65 -18.78 -26.18
C THR A 6 12.94 -19.08 -26.94
N ASP A 7 13.89 -18.14 -26.96
CA ASP A 7 15.18 -18.33 -27.64
C ASP A 7 16.07 -19.28 -26.83
N LYS A 8 16.51 -20.36 -27.48
CA LYS A 8 17.35 -21.39 -26.85
C LYS A 8 18.81 -20.95 -26.67
N GLU A 9 19.25 -19.94 -27.41
CA GLU A 9 20.59 -19.36 -27.28
C GLU A 9 20.71 -18.48 -26.03
N ILE A 10 19.59 -17.95 -25.54
CA ILE A 10 19.52 -17.13 -24.33
C ILE A 10 19.48 -18.05 -23.10
N LYS A 11 20.64 -18.28 -22.48
CA LYS A 11 20.78 -19.20 -21.35
C LYS A 11 20.25 -18.67 -20.01
N ASN A 12 20.32 -17.36 -19.79
CA ASN A 12 19.93 -16.73 -18.53
C ASN A 12 19.10 -15.48 -18.82
N PHE A 13 17.79 -15.54 -18.56
CA PHE A 13 16.89 -14.42 -18.74
C PHE A 13 15.75 -14.48 -17.74
N LEU A 14 15.51 -13.38 -17.04
CA LEU A 14 14.38 -13.19 -16.15
C LEU A 14 13.60 -11.96 -16.62
N PHE A 15 12.32 -12.15 -16.91
CA PHE A 15 11.41 -11.07 -17.24
C PHE A 15 10.46 -10.83 -16.07
N ILE A 16 10.39 -9.58 -15.61
CA ILE A 16 9.46 -9.14 -14.57
C ILE A 16 8.56 -8.08 -15.19
N SER A 17 7.25 -8.25 -15.04
CA SER A 17 6.24 -7.29 -15.47
C SER A 17 5.22 -7.10 -14.35
N CYS A 18 4.70 -5.88 -14.24
CA CYS A 18 3.59 -5.55 -13.35
C CYS A 18 2.41 -5.13 -14.21
N LEU A 19 1.23 -5.65 -13.90
CA LEU A 19 0.02 -5.51 -14.70
C LEU A 19 -1.15 -5.38 -13.76
N ARG A 20 -2.14 -4.55 -14.11
CA ARG A 20 -3.39 -4.52 -13.38
C ARG A 20 -4.33 -5.60 -13.90
N ASP A 21 -5.05 -6.25 -12.99
CA ASP A 21 -5.95 -7.34 -13.33
C ASP A 21 -7.15 -6.89 -14.18
N ASP A 22 -7.52 -5.60 -14.14
CA ASP A 22 -8.59 -5.01 -14.94
C ASP A 22 -8.17 -4.66 -16.39
N GLU A 23 -6.88 -4.46 -16.63
CA GLU A 23 -6.31 -4.11 -17.94
C GLU A 23 -6.04 -5.34 -18.84
N VAL A 24 -5.90 -6.53 -18.25
CA VAL A 24 -5.56 -7.78 -18.97
C VAL A 24 -6.77 -8.72 -19.06
N LYS A 25 -7.87 -8.26 -19.69
CA LYS A 25 -8.93 -9.18 -20.14
C LYS A 25 -8.49 -9.93 -21.40
N ASN A 26 -9.20 -11.00 -21.79
CA ASN A 26 -8.90 -11.88 -22.93
C ASN A 26 -8.66 -11.17 -24.28
N SER A 27 -8.98 -9.89 -24.42
CA SER A 27 -8.70 -9.04 -25.59
C SER A 27 -7.38 -8.27 -25.52
N HIS A 28 -6.64 -8.30 -24.41
CA HIS A 28 -5.39 -7.58 -24.25
C HIS A 28 -4.25 -8.34 -24.94
N PRO A 29 -3.43 -7.68 -25.79
CA PRO A 29 -2.32 -8.31 -26.52
C PRO A 29 -1.35 -9.11 -25.63
N LEU A 30 -1.21 -8.69 -24.36
CA LEU A 30 -0.36 -9.39 -23.41
C LEU A 30 -0.95 -10.70 -22.90
N GLY A 31 -2.27 -10.80 -22.71
CA GLY A 31 -2.90 -12.05 -22.28
C GLY A 31 -2.67 -13.18 -23.29
N ALA A 32 -2.84 -12.86 -24.58
CA ALA A 32 -2.51 -13.78 -25.67
C ALA A 32 -1.02 -14.15 -25.70
N LYS A 33 -0.13 -13.21 -25.38
CA LYS A 33 1.32 -13.47 -25.33
C LYS A 33 1.74 -14.34 -24.14
N LEU A 34 1.10 -14.17 -22.98
CA LEU A 34 1.33 -15.02 -21.80
C LEU A 34 0.85 -16.46 -22.09
N TYR A 35 -0.33 -16.62 -22.69
CA TYR A 35 -0.81 -17.92 -23.12
C TYR A 35 0.12 -18.58 -24.16
N GLU A 36 0.64 -17.81 -25.13
CA GLU A 36 1.64 -18.28 -26.08
C GLU A 36 2.94 -18.73 -25.39
N MET A 37 3.38 -18.05 -24.32
CA MET A 37 4.55 -18.46 -23.54
C MET A 37 4.32 -19.76 -22.78
N GLU A 38 3.17 -19.90 -22.12
CA GLU A 38 2.78 -21.11 -21.39
C GLU A 38 2.73 -22.34 -22.31
N THR A 39 2.11 -22.19 -23.49
CA THR A 39 2.06 -23.26 -24.51
C THR A 39 3.43 -23.66 -25.06
N ARG A 40 4.43 -22.77 -24.95
CA ARG A 40 5.83 -23.03 -25.34
C ARG A 40 6.71 -23.49 -24.16
N SER A 41 6.09 -23.92 -23.05
CA SER A 41 6.76 -24.42 -21.85
C SER A 41 7.68 -23.41 -21.16
N VAL A 42 7.44 -22.11 -21.36
CA VAL A 42 8.09 -21.06 -20.56
C VAL A 42 7.46 -21.07 -19.17
N VAL A 43 8.29 -21.09 -18.12
CA VAL A 43 7.80 -20.99 -16.74
C VAL A 43 7.31 -19.57 -16.49
N VAL A 44 6.01 -19.41 -16.27
CA VAL A 44 5.38 -18.14 -15.90
C VAL A 44 4.90 -18.24 -14.46
N THR A 45 5.42 -17.38 -13.58
CA THR A 45 4.98 -17.28 -12.19
C THR A 45 4.11 -16.04 -12.02
N LYS A 46 2.83 -16.24 -11.73
CA LYS A 46 1.92 -15.13 -11.36
C LYS A 46 2.05 -14.86 -9.86
N ILE A 47 2.41 -13.64 -9.50
CA ILE A 47 2.38 -13.14 -8.13
C ILE A 47 1.25 -12.12 -8.06
N GLU A 48 0.20 -12.44 -7.30
CA GLU A 48 -0.88 -11.51 -7.04
C GLU A 48 -0.46 -10.55 -5.93
N VAL A 49 -0.46 -9.25 -6.23
CA VAL A 49 -0.16 -8.20 -5.25
C VAL A 49 -1.49 -7.66 -4.74
N THR A 50 -1.94 -8.21 -3.61
CA THR A 50 -3.19 -7.76 -2.97
C THR A 50 -3.01 -6.43 -2.26
N ASN A 51 -4.13 -5.79 -1.90
CA ASN A 51 -4.10 -4.66 -0.97
C ASN A 51 -3.46 -5.09 0.36
N ILE A 52 -2.79 -4.13 1.00
CA ILE A 52 -2.09 -4.29 2.27
C ILE A 52 -3.12 -4.55 3.36
N LYS A 53 -2.88 -5.57 4.19
CA LYS A 53 -3.76 -5.92 5.30
C LYS A 53 -3.63 -4.91 6.42
N LYS A 54 -4.68 -4.79 7.24
CA LYS A 54 -4.72 -3.87 8.37
C LYS A 54 -3.51 -4.05 9.32
N GLU A 55 -3.10 -5.28 9.58
CA GLU A 55 -1.96 -5.59 10.45
C GLU A 55 -0.63 -5.13 9.86
N GLU A 56 -0.49 -5.23 8.53
CA GLU A 56 0.71 -4.77 7.80
C GLU A 56 0.77 -3.24 7.73
N ILE A 57 -0.39 -2.57 7.58
CA ILE A 57 -0.49 -1.11 7.70
C ILE A 57 -0.10 -0.68 9.11
N ASN A 58 -0.53 -1.41 10.15
CA ASN A 58 -0.17 -1.10 11.53
C ASN A 58 1.33 -1.17 11.77
N ALA A 59 1.98 -2.23 11.31
CA ALA A 59 3.42 -2.37 11.35
C ALA A 59 4.11 -1.21 10.62
N LEU A 60 3.64 -0.88 9.41
CA LEU A 60 4.18 0.24 8.62
C LEU A 60 4.06 1.59 9.36
N ILE A 61 2.91 1.88 9.96
CA ILE A 61 2.66 3.12 10.70
C ILE A 61 3.49 3.17 11.98
N SER A 62 3.53 2.06 12.73
CA SER A 62 4.33 1.94 13.95
C SER A 62 5.80 2.16 13.67
N ASP A 63 6.34 1.54 12.61
CA ASP A 63 7.74 1.64 12.23
C ASP A 63 8.10 3.02 11.67
N ALA A 64 7.24 3.61 10.81
CA ALA A 64 7.51 4.89 10.18
C ALA A 64 7.43 6.08 11.16
N PHE A 65 6.51 6.02 12.12
CA PHE A 65 6.23 7.13 13.03
C PHE A 65 6.66 6.88 14.48
N HIS A 66 7.25 5.70 14.77
CA HIS A 66 7.65 5.26 16.11
C HIS A 66 6.52 5.39 17.14
N LEU A 67 5.30 5.05 16.73
CA LEU A 67 4.11 5.14 17.58
C LEU A 67 3.99 3.90 18.46
N SER A 68 3.58 4.08 19.72
CA SER A 68 3.17 2.95 20.55
C SER A 68 1.92 2.26 19.98
N GLU A 69 1.81 0.95 20.18
CA GLU A 69 0.78 0.09 19.60
C GLU A 69 -0.67 0.64 19.66
N PRO A 70 -1.18 1.18 20.79
CA PRO A 70 -2.54 1.73 20.81
C PRO A 70 -2.77 2.91 19.86
N PHE A 71 -1.74 3.75 19.66
CA PHE A 71 -1.80 4.90 18.75
C PHE A 71 -1.62 4.48 17.31
N ALA A 72 -0.70 3.54 17.05
CA ALA A 72 -0.54 2.95 15.74
C ALA A 72 -1.87 2.32 15.27
N ILE A 73 -2.58 1.60 16.14
CA ILE A 73 -3.89 0.99 15.84
C ILE A 73 -4.91 2.07 15.46
N ALA A 74 -5.07 3.12 16.26
CA ALA A 74 -6.04 4.18 15.96
C ALA A 74 -5.81 4.81 14.58
N VAL A 75 -4.56 5.12 14.23
CA VAL A 75 -4.21 5.69 12.92
C VAL A 75 -4.41 4.66 11.80
N THR A 76 -4.07 3.39 12.06
CA THR A 76 -4.28 2.27 11.12
C THR A 76 -5.75 2.13 10.76
N ASP A 77 -6.64 2.23 11.73
CA ASP A 77 -8.08 2.06 11.53
C ASP A 77 -8.61 3.10 10.55
N ILE A 78 -8.24 4.36 10.75
CA ILE A 78 -8.62 5.47 9.87
C ILE A 78 -8.01 5.27 8.46
N VAL A 79 -6.71 4.98 8.39
CA VAL A 79 -6.00 4.77 7.12
C VAL A 79 -6.62 3.61 6.35
N HIS A 80 -6.85 2.46 6.99
CA HIS A 80 -7.41 1.29 6.35
C HIS A 80 -8.86 1.55 5.89
N GLN A 81 -9.69 2.20 6.71
CA GLN A 81 -11.06 2.56 6.34
C GLN A 81 -11.11 3.45 5.09
N ARG A 82 -10.18 4.41 4.97
CA ARG A 82 -10.14 5.35 3.84
C ARG A 82 -9.54 4.78 2.56
N THR A 83 -8.61 3.85 2.70
CA THR A 83 -7.77 3.40 1.58
C THR A 83 -8.07 1.99 1.13
N ASN A 84 -8.82 1.24 1.96
CA ASN A 84 -9.08 -0.18 1.79
C ASN A 84 -7.81 -1.01 1.54
N GLY A 85 -6.69 -0.59 2.15
CA GLY A 85 -5.38 -1.23 2.01
C GLY A 85 -4.62 -0.91 0.72
N ASN A 86 -5.13 -0.04 -0.15
CA ASN A 86 -4.45 0.31 -1.39
C ASN A 86 -3.22 1.19 -1.11
N ILE A 87 -2.00 0.72 -1.39
CA ILE A 87 -0.75 1.43 -1.05
C ILE A 87 -0.63 2.83 -1.68
N PHE A 88 -1.16 3.03 -2.89
CA PHE A 88 -1.18 4.35 -3.50
C PHE A 88 -2.08 5.29 -2.70
N SER A 89 -3.28 4.85 -2.33
CA SER A 89 -4.18 5.64 -1.48
C SER A 89 -3.62 5.85 -0.07
N ILE A 90 -2.96 4.86 0.52
CA ILE A 90 -2.29 4.98 1.84
C ILE A 90 -1.22 6.06 1.80
N THR A 91 -0.29 5.99 0.85
CA THR A 91 0.79 6.97 0.75
C THR A 91 0.27 8.37 0.48
N ARG A 92 -0.75 8.51 -0.37
CA ARG A 92 -1.41 9.79 -0.63
C ARG A 92 -2.14 10.36 0.58
N PHE A 93 -2.85 9.53 1.33
CA PHE A 93 -3.56 9.97 2.53
C PHE A 93 -2.58 10.38 3.63
N LEU A 94 -1.53 9.59 3.88
CA LEU A 94 -0.48 9.99 4.84
C LEU A 94 0.21 11.29 4.44
N GLN A 95 0.45 11.50 3.13
CA GLN A 95 0.97 12.77 2.62
C GLN A 95 0.02 13.93 2.88
N SER A 96 -1.29 13.77 2.64
CA SER A 96 -2.24 14.86 2.90
C SER A 96 -2.29 15.23 4.38
N LEU A 97 -2.21 14.25 5.28
CA LEU A 97 -2.11 14.51 6.72
C LEU A 97 -0.88 15.33 7.09
N CYS A 98 0.25 15.09 6.42
CA CYS A 98 1.45 15.91 6.60
C CYS A 98 1.26 17.32 6.05
N ASP A 99 0.69 17.45 4.85
CA ASP A 99 0.46 18.74 4.19
C ASP A 99 -0.51 19.64 4.98
N GLU A 100 -1.48 19.03 5.66
CA GLU A 100 -2.47 19.70 6.53
C GLU A 100 -1.95 19.93 7.97
N GLY A 101 -0.74 19.46 8.29
CA GLY A 101 -0.15 19.56 9.64
C GLY A 101 -0.83 18.69 10.70
N LEU A 102 -1.65 17.71 10.29
CA LEU A 102 -2.31 16.74 11.17
C LEU A 102 -1.37 15.62 11.62
N LEU A 103 -0.30 15.39 10.84
CA LEU A 103 0.80 14.49 11.13
C LEU A 103 2.12 15.25 10.90
N GLN A 104 2.83 15.56 11.98
CA GLN A 104 4.01 16.41 11.88
C GLN A 104 5.13 15.97 12.82
N TRP A 105 6.37 16.21 12.41
CA TRP A 105 7.52 16.01 13.29
C TRP A 105 7.65 17.18 14.28
N SER A 106 7.68 16.88 15.57
CA SER A 106 7.91 17.85 16.63
C SER A 106 9.36 17.81 17.07
N SER A 107 10.09 18.91 16.83
CA SER A 107 11.48 19.05 17.30
C SER A 107 11.58 19.21 18.81
N VAL A 108 10.49 19.58 19.49
CA VAL A 108 10.45 19.76 20.95
C VAL A 108 10.42 18.43 21.66
N SER A 109 9.59 17.49 21.18
CA SER A 109 9.50 16.13 21.72
C SER A 109 10.37 15.11 20.97
N ASN A 110 11.01 15.52 19.87
CA ASN A 110 11.78 14.64 18.99
C ASN A 110 10.96 13.40 18.56
N SER A 111 9.70 13.63 18.22
CA SER A 111 8.72 12.58 17.90
C SER A 111 7.67 13.05 16.89
N TRP A 112 6.98 12.12 16.26
CA TRP A 112 5.82 12.42 15.42
C TRP A 112 4.61 12.74 16.29
N GLU A 113 3.98 13.88 16.04
CA GLU A 113 2.72 14.29 16.62
C GLU A 113 1.59 14.04 15.61
N ILE A 114 0.55 13.35 16.07
CA ILE A 114 -0.65 13.10 15.27
C ILE A 114 -1.89 13.53 16.03
N ASN A 115 -2.75 14.32 15.39
CA ASN A 115 -4.01 14.75 15.96
C ASN A 115 -5.16 13.88 15.43
N VAL A 116 -5.31 12.69 16.02
CA VAL A 116 -6.35 11.71 15.65
C VAL A 116 -7.75 12.33 15.62
N LYS A 117 -8.07 13.23 16.55
CA LYS A 117 -9.39 13.90 16.57
C LYS A 117 -9.64 14.79 15.37
N SER A 118 -8.63 15.55 14.96
CA SER A 118 -8.75 16.41 13.78
C SER A 118 -8.86 15.56 12.52
N ILE A 119 -8.13 14.44 12.46
CA ILE A 119 -8.24 13.47 11.37
C ILE A 119 -9.65 12.87 11.33
N GLU A 120 -10.20 12.45 12.47
CA GLU A 120 -11.58 11.93 12.53
C GLU A 120 -12.62 13.00 12.15
N ALA A 121 -12.48 14.24 12.62
CA ALA A 121 -13.43 15.31 12.31
C ALA A 121 -13.42 15.71 10.83
N GLU A 122 -12.26 15.68 10.18
CA GLU A 122 -12.10 16.05 8.77
C GLU A 122 -12.37 14.86 7.84
N PHE A 123 -12.08 13.65 8.31
CA PHE A 123 -12.07 12.44 7.48
C PHE A 123 -12.94 11.30 8.02
N VAL A 124 -13.84 11.48 8.98
CA VAL A 124 -14.85 10.47 9.35
C VAL A 124 -16.18 11.16 9.61
N PRO A 125 -17.18 11.04 8.72
CA PRO A 125 -18.54 11.43 9.04
C PRO A 125 -19.08 10.47 10.11
N ASP A 126 -19.05 10.93 11.35
CA ASP A 126 -19.72 10.45 12.57
C ASP A 126 -20.34 9.02 12.48
N ASP A 127 -19.56 8.00 12.87
CA ASP A 127 -20.04 6.93 13.76
C ASP A 127 -18.88 6.08 14.30
N SER A 128 -18.91 5.79 15.60
CA SER A 128 -18.06 4.88 16.42
C SER A 128 -16.70 5.35 17.02
N VAL A 129 -16.78 5.82 18.27
CA VAL A 129 -15.95 5.59 19.49
C VAL A 129 -14.40 5.61 19.41
N GLY A 130 -13.77 6.59 20.10
CA GLY A 130 -12.42 6.41 20.67
C GLY A 130 -11.58 7.68 20.93
N MET A 131 -11.83 8.42 22.03
CA MET A 131 -11.06 9.62 22.39
C MET A 131 -9.60 9.31 22.77
N LEU A 132 -8.64 9.64 21.89
CA LEU A 132 -7.20 9.63 22.20
C LEU A 132 -6.53 10.94 21.78
N VAL A 133 -6.09 11.74 22.75
CA VAL A 133 -5.18 12.88 22.53
C VAL A 133 -3.92 12.57 23.33
N ARG A 134 -2.75 12.56 22.67
CA ARG A 134 -1.49 12.42 23.40
C ARG A 134 -0.43 13.37 22.86
N LYS A 135 0.20 14.08 23.81
CA LYS A 135 1.54 14.64 23.68
C LYS A 135 2.52 13.53 24.02
N ILE A 136 3.36 13.13 23.06
CA ILE A 136 4.27 11.99 23.22
C ILE A 136 5.68 12.50 23.57
N LEU A 137 6.25 11.92 24.63
CA LEU A 137 7.57 12.17 25.19
C LEU A 137 8.70 11.66 24.28
#